data_AF-A0A438JI22-F1
#
_entry.id   AF-A0A438JI22-F1
#
_cell.length_a   1.000
_cell.length_b   1.000
_cell.length_c   1.000
_cell.angle_alpha   90.00
_cell.angle_beta   90.00
_cell.angle_gamma   90.00
#
_symmetry.space_group_name_H-M   'P 1'
#
loop_
_entity.id
_entity.type
_entity.pdbx_description
1 polymer ?
#
loop_
_entity_poly.entity_id
_entity_poly.type
_entity_poly.pdbx_seq_one_letter_code
_entity_poly.pdbx_strand_id
1 'polypeptide(L)'
;MSSSTVKICFNSECTDRKSERLRKGWRTRSGDCVELCDRCGSLYDEGRFCETFHSNASGWRGCKSCAKRVHCGCIASIHSFTLLDTGGIECIPCARKNVVLV
;
A
#
# COMPACT_ATOMS: atom_id res chain seq x y z
N MET A 1 13.07 -20.80 -28.33
CA MET A 1 11.93 -20.92 -27.39
C MET A 1 12.28 -20.07 -26.18
N SER A 2 11.64 -18.90 -26.02
CA SER A 2 11.89 -18.05 -24.85
C SER A 2 11.28 -18.75 -23.64
N SER A 3 12.11 -19.19 -22.70
CA SER A 3 11.62 -19.75 -21.43
C SER A 3 10.92 -18.62 -20.68
N SER A 4 9.58 -18.59 -20.73
CA SER A 4 8.78 -17.65 -19.96
C SER A 4 8.96 -17.99 -18.48
N THR A 5 9.88 -17.31 -17.82
CA THR A 5 10.06 -17.44 -16.37
C THR A 5 8.76 -16.97 -15.70
N VAL A 6 8.02 -17.90 -15.12
CA VAL A 6 6.82 -17.58 -14.35
C VAL A 6 7.25 -16.70 -13.18
N LYS A 7 6.75 -15.47 -13.17
CA LYS A 7 7.03 -14.47 -12.15
C LYS A 7 6.02 -14.60 -11.03
N ILE A 8 6.48 -14.46 -9.78
CA ILE A 8 5.66 -14.70 -8.58
C ILE A 8 5.35 -13.37 -7.89
N CYS A 9 4.06 -13.11 -7.66
CA CYS A 9 3.57 -11.98 -6.89
C CYS A 9 4.06 -12.05 -5.44
N PHE A 10 4.64 -10.95 -4.96
CA PHE A 10 5.15 -10.84 -3.60
C PHE A 10 4.05 -10.91 -2.53
N ASN A 11 2.83 -10.44 -2.84
CA ASN A 11 1.71 -10.51 -1.90
C ASN A 11 1.39 -11.97 -1.52
N SER A 12 1.54 -12.32 -0.25
CA SER A 12 1.27 -13.66 0.29
C SER A 12 -0.19 -14.04 0.26
N GLU A 13 -1.10 -13.07 0.31
CA GLU A 13 -2.56 -13.27 0.26
C GLU A 13 -3.12 -13.24 -1.17
N CYS A 14 -2.24 -13.16 -2.17
CA CYS A 14 -2.64 -13.23 -3.56
C CYS A 14 -3.01 -14.67 -3.93
N THR A 15 -4.24 -14.88 -4.41
CA THR A 15 -4.74 -16.20 -4.83
C THR A 15 -4.20 -16.64 -6.19
N ASP A 16 -3.86 -15.68 -7.06
CA ASP A 16 -3.24 -15.93 -8.36
C ASP A 16 -1.87 -15.28 -8.44
N ARG A 17 -0.88 -15.97 -7.88
CA ARG A 17 0.47 -15.44 -7.69
C ARG A 17 1.30 -15.48 -8.96
N LYS A 18 0.94 -16.31 -9.94
CA LYS A 18 1.71 -16.47 -11.18
C LYS A 18 1.31 -15.36 -12.14
N SER A 19 2.28 -14.67 -12.71
CA SER A 19 2.01 -13.65 -13.71
C SER A 19 3.09 -13.62 -14.78
N GLU A 20 2.72 -13.17 -15.97
CA GLU A 20 3.67 -12.89 -17.04
C GLU A 20 4.37 -11.55 -16.85
N ARG A 21 3.69 -10.61 -16.18
CA ARG A 21 4.15 -9.24 -15.94
C ARG A 21 4.04 -8.90 -14.46
N LEU A 22 5.03 -8.17 -13.95
CA LEU A 22 4.99 -7.66 -12.58
C LEU A 22 5.09 -6.14 -12.60
N ARG A 23 4.41 -5.54 -11.62
CA ARG A 23 4.39 -4.10 -11.33
C ARG A 23 5.16 -3.86 -10.03
N LYS A 24 5.78 -2.69 -9.89
CA LYS A 24 6.47 -2.32 -8.64
C LYS A 24 5.46 -1.95 -7.57
N GLY A 25 5.65 -2.47 -6.36
CA GLY A 25 4.87 -2.13 -5.17
C GLY A 25 5.65 -1.22 -4.20
N TRP A 26 5.39 -1.41 -2.90
CA TRP A 26 6.10 -0.69 -1.84
C TRP A 26 7.58 -1.06 -1.75
N ARG A 27 8.37 -0.17 -1.14
CA ARG A 27 9.77 -0.45 -0.82
C ARG A 27 9.86 -1.32 0.43
N THR A 28 10.69 -2.35 0.39
CA THR A 28 11.06 -3.17 1.53
C THR A 28 12.02 -2.43 2.44
N ARG A 29 12.36 -3.03 3.58
CA ARG A 29 13.40 -2.52 4.48
C ARG A 29 14.81 -2.54 3.88
N SER A 30 15.07 -3.38 2.87
CA SER A 30 16.33 -3.35 2.12
C SER A 30 16.40 -2.19 1.12
N GLY A 31 15.28 -1.51 0.86
CA GLY A 31 15.17 -0.41 -0.09
C GLY A 31 14.63 -0.84 -1.46
N ASP A 32 14.57 -2.14 -1.74
CA ASP A 32 14.07 -2.68 -3.01
C ASP A 32 12.55 -2.57 -3.11
N CYS A 33 12.03 -2.34 -4.30
CA CYS A 33 10.59 -2.44 -4.54
C CYS A 33 10.18 -3.91 -4.61
N VAL A 34 9.10 -4.27 -3.93
CA VAL A 34 8.46 -5.58 -4.16
C VAL A 34 7.85 -5.63 -5.54
N GLU A 35 7.71 -6.84 -6.09
CA GLU A 35 7.06 -7.05 -7.37
C GLU A 35 5.66 -7.70 -7.18
N LEU A 36 4.63 -7.10 -7.76
CA LEU A 36 3.24 -7.50 -7.62
C LEU A 36 2.66 -7.90 -8.98
N CYS A 37 1.77 -8.89 -9.02
CA CYS A 37 0.98 -9.14 -10.23
C CYS A 37 0.08 -7.94 -10.54
N ASP A 38 -0.47 -7.89 -11.76
CA ASP A 38 -1.27 -6.76 -12.23
C ASP A 38 -2.40 -6.39 -11.27
N ARG A 39 -3.18 -7.36 -10.78
CA ARG A 39 -4.27 -7.11 -9.82
C ARG A 39 -3.77 -6.48 -8.51
N CYS A 40 -2.71 -7.03 -7.92
CA CYS A 40 -2.18 -6.54 -6.64
C CYS A 40 -1.54 -5.15 -6.81
N GLY A 41 -0.82 -4.94 -7.91
CA GLY A 41 -0.21 -3.66 -8.24
C GLY A 41 -1.24 -2.56 -8.47
N SER A 42 -2.32 -2.84 -9.20
CA SER A 42 -3.37 -1.83 -9.46
C SER A 42 -4.07 -1.40 -8.17
N LEU A 43 -4.37 -2.34 -7.28
CA LEU A 43 -4.92 -2.01 -5.96
C LEU A 43 -3.93 -1.22 -5.09
N TYR A 44 -2.62 -1.46 -5.22
CA TYR A 44 -1.60 -0.68 -4.54
C TYR A 44 -1.56 0.76 -5.04
N ASP A 45 -1.57 0.98 -6.35
CA ASP A 45 -1.56 2.33 -6.95
C ASP A 45 -2.82 3.13 -6.61
N GLU A 46 -3.98 2.47 -6.56
CA GLU A 46 -5.25 3.08 -6.12
C GLU A 46 -5.30 3.36 -4.61
N GLY A 47 -4.29 2.90 -3.84
CA GLY A 47 -4.27 3.01 -2.38
C GLY A 47 -5.31 2.13 -1.67
N ARG A 48 -5.75 1.04 -2.32
CA ARG A 48 -6.78 0.08 -1.85
C ARG A 48 -6.21 -1.29 -1.51
N PHE A 49 -4.89 -1.48 -1.61
CA PHE A 49 -4.22 -2.76 -1.33
C PHE A 49 -4.56 -3.29 0.06
N CYS A 50 -4.32 -2.50 1.11
CA CYS A 50 -4.60 -2.94 2.48
C CYS A 50 -6.10 -3.15 2.72
N GLU A 51 -6.97 -2.32 2.11
CA GLU A 51 -8.43 -2.49 2.27
C GLU A 51 -8.91 -3.81 1.67
N THR A 52 -8.22 -4.30 0.64
CA THR A 52 -8.56 -5.55 -0.05
C THR A 52 -7.97 -6.76 0.66
N PHE A 53 -6.68 -6.71 0.98
CA PHE A 53 -5.94 -7.88 1.47
C PHE A 53 -5.81 -7.90 3.00
N HIS A 54 -5.82 -6.76 3.68
CA HIS A 54 -5.63 -6.70 5.14
C HIS A 54 -6.87 -6.14 5.88
N SER A 55 -8.07 -6.32 5.32
CA SER A 55 -9.33 -5.72 5.81
C SER A 55 -9.64 -6.04 7.28
N ASN A 56 -9.28 -7.26 7.69
CA ASN A 56 -9.51 -7.83 9.02
C ASN A 56 -8.26 -7.77 9.94
N ALA A 57 -7.14 -7.23 9.45
CA ALA A 57 -5.95 -7.04 10.27
C ALA A 57 -6.22 -6.00 11.38
N SER A 58 -5.41 -6.01 12.43
CA SER A 58 -5.42 -4.95 13.45
C SER A 58 -4.72 -3.68 12.93
N GLY A 59 -4.69 -2.60 13.73
CA GLY A 59 -3.92 -1.40 13.39
C GLY A 59 -4.58 -0.43 12.41
N TRP A 60 -5.83 -0.66 12.01
CA TRP A 60 -6.59 0.33 11.24
C TRP A 60 -6.90 1.57 12.05
N ARG A 61 -6.65 2.74 11.47
CA ARG A 61 -6.98 4.05 12.03
C ARG A 61 -7.71 4.91 11.00
N GLY A 62 -8.53 5.84 11.48
CA GLY A 62 -9.16 6.85 10.63
C GLY A 62 -8.25 8.07 10.44
N CYS A 63 -8.20 8.60 9.23
CA CYS A 63 -7.67 9.94 8.97
C CYS A 63 -8.41 10.98 9.81
N LYS A 64 -7.69 11.85 10.51
CA LYS A 64 -8.32 12.89 11.35
C LYS A 64 -9.24 13.83 10.56
N SER A 65 -8.91 14.14 9.30
CA SER A 65 -9.64 15.15 8.51
C SER A 65 -10.70 14.57 7.56
N CYS A 66 -10.62 13.31 7.14
CA CYS A 66 -11.63 12.71 6.23
C CYS A 66 -12.16 11.34 6.64
N ALA A 67 -11.77 10.84 7.82
CA ALA A 67 -12.13 9.52 8.34
C ALA A 67 -11.75 8.32 7.45
N LYS A 68 -11.07 8.52 6.31
CA LYS A 68 -10.56 7.42 5.46
C LYS A 68 -9.78 6.43 6.32
N ARG A 69 -10.11 5.15 6.21
CA ARG A 69 -9.39 4.07 6.89
C ARG A 69 -7.98 3.92 6.31
N VAL A 70 -6.99 3.86 7.19
CA VAL A 70 -5.59 3.64 6.87
C VAL A 70 -5.07 2.53 7.77
N HIS A 71 -4.45 1.51 7.18
CA HIS A 71 -3.87 0.40 7.92
C HIS A 71 -2.51 0.82 8.48
N CYS A 72 -2.42 1.23 9.74
CA CYS A 72 -1.14 1.57 10.36
C CYS A 72 -0.36 0.31 10.72
N GLY A 73 0.98 0.40 10.80
CA GLY A 73 1.84 -0.74 11.12
C GLY A 73 2.08 -1.70 9.95
N CYS A 74 1.64 -1.36 8.73
CA CYS A 74 1.87 -2.13 7.53
C CYS A 74 2.83 -1.39 6.57
N ILE A 75 3.89 -2.05 6.11
CA ILE A 75 4.84 -1.41 5.18
C ILE A 75 4.19 -1.05 3.83
N ALA A 76 3.17 -1.80 3.42
CA ALA A 76 2.41 -1.52 2.19
C ALA A 76 1.62 -0.20 2.23
N SER A 77 1.39 0.38 3.42
CA SER A 77 0.66 1.64 3.60
C SER A 77 1.55 2.77 4.14
N ILE A 78 2.87 2.54 4.32
CA ILE A 78 3.75 3.54 4.95
C ILE A 78 3.78 4.89 4.22
N HIS A 79 3.53 4.88 2.91
CA HIS A 79 3.48 6.08 2.08
C HIS A 79 2.07 6.68 1.91
N SER A 80 1.05 6.12 2.57
CA SER A 80 -0.35 6.56 2.39
C SER A 80 -0.86 7.50 3.49
N PHE A 81 -0.04 7.77 4.51
CA PHE A 81 -0.37 8.69 5.61
C PHE A 81 0.85 9.38 6.22
N THR A 82 0.60 10.42 7.01
CA THR A 82 1.55 11.03 7.94
C THR A 82 1.08 10.85 9.39
N LEU A 83 2.03 10.80 10.32
CA LEU A 83 1.76 10.93 11.75
C LEU A 83 1.56 12.41 12.10
N LEU A 84 0.72 12.67 13.10
CA LEU A 84 0.49 14.00 13.63
C LEU A 84 1.15 14.14 15.01
N ASP A 85 1.71 15.32 15.31
CA ASP A 85 2.36 15.61 16.60
C ASP A 85 1.40 15.50 17.79
N THR A 86 0.11 15.81 17.58
CA THR A 86 -0.96 15.67 18.58
C THR A 86 -1.54 14.24 18.65
N GLY A 87 -0.82 13.28 18.08
CA GLY A 87 -1.28 11.91 17.90
C GLY A 87 -2.37 11.78 16.83
N GLY A 88 -2.48 10.58 16.26
CA GLY A 88 -3.36 10.33 15.11
C GLY A 88 -2.60 10.28 13.79
N ILE A 89 -3.34 10.20 12.70
CA ILE A 89 -2.82 10.18 11.34
C ILE A 89 -3.67 11.04 10.42
N GLU A 90 -3.06 11.54 9.35
CA GLU A 90 -3.77 12.04 8.18
C GLU A 90 -3.35 11.26 6.94
N CYS A 91 -4.28 10.95 6.05
CA CYS A 91 -3.93 10.42 4.74
C CYS A 91 -3.16 11.48 3.93
N ILE A 92 -2.27 11.06 3.04
CA ILE A 92 -1.45 12.00 2.25
C ILE A 92 -2.26 13.07 1.50
N PRO A 93 -3.43 12.77 0.89
CA PRO A 93 -4.25 13.81 0.25
C PRO A 93 -4.72 14.91 1.22
N CYS A 94 -5.02 14.58 2.47
CA CYS A 94 -5.40 15.55 3.49
C CYS A 94 -4.17 16.31 4.00
N ALA A 95 -3.09 15.60 4.33
CA ALA A 95 -1.86 16.20 4.82
C ALA A 95 -1.29 17.25 3.84
N ARG A 96 -1.34 16.97 2.53
CA ARG A 96 -0.89 17.90 1.49
C ARG A 96 -1.69 19.19 1.43
N LYS A 97 -2.99 19.17 1.79
CA LYS A 97 -3.82 20.38 1.84
C LYS A 97 -3.41 21.29 3.00
N ASN A 98 -2.98 20.70 4.11
CA ASN A 98 -2.57 21.44 5.30
C ASN A 98 -1.20 22.11 5.15
N VAL A 99 -0.31 21.57 4.31
CA VAL A 99 1.02 22.18 4.02
C VAL A 99 0.90 23.47 3.21
N VAL A 100 -0.18 23.66 2.44
CA VAL A 100 -0.40 24.87 1.61
C VAL A 100 -0.90 26.06 2.45
N LEU A 101 -1.28 25.84 3.72
CA LEU A 101 -1.78 26.87 4.62
C LEU A 101 -0.68 27.49 5.52
N VAL A 102 0.59 27.30 5.18
CA VAL A 102 1.76 27.87 5.88
C VAL A 102 2.53 28.78 4.95
#